data_AF-A0A971E782-F1
#
_entry.id   AF-A0A971E782-F1
#
_cell.length_a   1.000
_cell.length_b   1.000
_cell.length_c   1.000
_cell.angle_alpha   90.00
_cell.angle_beta   90.00
_cell.angle_gamma   90.00
#
_symmetry.space_group_name_H-M   'P 1'
#
loop_
_entity.id
_entity.type
_entity.pdbx_description
1 polymer ?
#
loop_
_entity_poly.entity_id
_entity_poly.type
_entity_poly.pdbx_seq_one_letter_code
_entity_poly.pdbx_strand_id
1 'polypeptide(L)'
;MPNEQAKASPAAVSVFVSREISENEISIKSAFGYSTDLVVRIIRSGENPRFSVLIAHIDGLVDKDLVARSIIRPIGMKDTATIEMPPSPAYIYDDLRNRLLESSEVKEATRMADVLLHISSGDCAVIVEGVDSALICSVRSWMTRTPENPTTEPAIKGPKEGFTETIRVNTSLLRRRIRDPRLWIEETVVGEVSKTDIAIVYLKGIANEKVLQEVRERIGRVKVDSLQESGQLEELIEDAPWSLFATVLTTERPDKVAGSLFEGRVAILVDGSPTALVVPATFLQFLMATEDYYQRFTASWFIRLVRGVAFLVALALPSVYVAITTYHQEMLPTPLVLSIAAQREGVPFPAAIEALTMIFFLEVLLEGGVRLPTAVGSAISIVGALILGQAAVEAGLFSAAMVIIVALTAIASFTIPLFSLSNTVRILRIVLTIVSGFLGLFGVAAVLFGLFIHLAAMRSFGIPYFEPLAPVVLPDLKDAITRAPWWAMKQRPELIAHDNVVRIGDDQKPTPPRSPQKPSPAGTVGQQRSSQQKQQKGNASNPDEQQSSSDQRPSSLGPATQKERQPRSRRKSRR
;
A
#
# COMPACT_ATOMS: atom_id res chain seq x y z
N MET A 1 38.81 0.62 0.87
CA MET A 1 39.34 -0.75 0.65
C MET A 1 39.93 -1.23 1.98
N PRO A 2 39.59 -2.42 2.52
CA PRO A 2 38.49 -3.35 2.23
C PRO A 2 37.49 -3.41 3.43
N ASN A 3 36.23 -3.80 3.29
CA ASN A 3 35.84 -5.20 3.34
C ASN A 3 34.54 -5.39 2.53
N GLU A 4 34.73 -5.82 1.29
CA GLU A 4 33.68 -6.25 0.37
C GLU A 4 33.33 -7.70 0.72
N GLN A 5 32.61 -7.88 1.82
CA GLN A 5 31.83 -9.08 2.05
C GLN A 5 30.37 -8.70 1.83
N ALA A 6 29.96 -8.80 0.56
CA ALA A 6 28.58 -9.01 0.22
C ALA A 6 28.07 -10.18 1.09
N LYS A 7 27.27 -9.85 2.11
CA LYS A 7 26.44 -10.83 2.82
C LYS A 7 25.51 -11.42 1.78
N ALA A 8 25.94 -12.55 1.24
CA ALA A 8 25.11 -13.45 0.48
C ALA A 8 23.79 -13.64 1.23
N SER A 9 22.69 -13.58 0.48
CA SER A 9 21.39 -14.14 0.89
C SER A 9 21.64 -15.48 1.59
N PRO A 10 21.00 -15.79 2.73
CA PRO A 10 21.19 -17.08 3.37
C PRO A 10 20.91 -18.14 2.31
N ALA A 11 21.94 -18.97 2.09
CA ALA A 11 21.95 -19.99 1.06
C ALA A 11 20.64 -20.77 1.13
N ALA A 12 19.89 -20.78 0.03
CA ALA A 12 18.88 -21.79 -0.20
C ALA A 12 19.63 -23.14 -0.25
N VAL A 13 19.83 -23.75 0.91
CA VAL A 13 20.22 -25.15 1.00
C VAL A 13 19.20 -25.90 0.16
N SER A 14 19.67 -26.64 -0.84
CA SER A 14 18.85 -27.46 -1.72
C SER A 14 18.27 -28.62 -0.91
N VAL A 15 17.24 -28.32 -0.11
CA VAL A 15 16.47 -29.31 0.63
C VAL A 15 15.55 -29.99 -0.38
N PHE A 16 15.80 -31.27 -0.62
CA PHE A 16 14.96 -32.12 -1.46
C PHE A 16 13.81 -32.68 -0.62
N VAL A 17 12.77 -33.19 -1.30
CA VAL A 17 11.70 -33.94 -0.64
C VAL A 17 12.30 -35.21 -0.04
N SER A 18 12.11 -35.42 1.26
CA SER A 18 12.59 -36.61 1.94
C SER A 18 11.75 -37.83 1.59
N ARG A 19 12.32 -39.03 1.69
CA ARG A 19 11.56 -40.28 1.60
C ARG A 19 10.73 -40.56 2.85
N GLU A 20 11.06 -39.90 3.96
CA GLU A 20 10.32 -40.02 5.21
C GLU A 20 9.24 -38.93 5.31
N ILE A 21 7.97 -39.34 5.45
CA ILE A 21 6.85 -38.40 5.55
C ILE A 21 6.94 -37.52 6.80
N SER A 22 7.44 -38.06 7.92
CA SER A 22 7.62 -37.30 9.17
C SER A 22 8.50 -36.07 8.97
N GLU A 23 9.61 -36.22 8.24
CA GLU A 23 10.53 -35.11 7.95
C GLU A 23 9.89 -34.07 7.04
N ASN A 24 9.12 -34.50 6.03
CA ASN A 24 8.39 -33.61 5.14
C ASN A 24 7.29 -32.84 5.89
N GLU A 25 6.56 -33.49 6.79
CA GLU A 25 5.53 -32.86 7.63
C GLU A 25 6.13 -31.74 8.48
N ILE A 26 7.23 -32.02 9.19
CA ILE A 26 7.93 -31.04 10.02
C ILE A 26 8.47 -29.91 9.13
N SER A 27 9.05 -30.22 7.97
CA SER A 27 9.60 -29.23 7.04
C SER A 27 8.52 -28.28 6.53
N ILE A 28 7.36 -28.80 6.12
CA ILE A 28 6.24 -27.98 5.64
C ILE A 28 5.65 -27.15 6.80
N LYS A 29 5.32 -27.77 7.94
CA LYS A 29 4.75 -27.04 9.08
C LYS A 29 5.68 -25.94 9.58
N SER A 30 6.97 -26.23 9.70
CA SER A 30 7.97 -25.26 10.17
C SER A 30 8.16 -24.09 9.18
N ALA A 31 8.16 -24.35 7.86
CA ALA A 31 8.26 -23.31 6.85
C ALA A 31 7.10 -22.30 6.90
N PHE A 32 5.88 -22.80 7.12
CA PHE A 32 4.68 -21.98 7.31
C PHE A 32 4.48 -21.52 8.78
N GLY A 33 5.44 -21.75 9.67
CA GLY A 33 5.35 -21.30 11.07
C GLY A 33 4.19 -21.88 11.86
N TYR A 34 3.76 -23.10 11.52
CA TYR A 34 2.55 -23.72 12.07
C TYR A 34 1.30 -22.86 11.88
N SER A 35 1.24 -22.10 10.78
CA SER A 35 0.07 -21.26 10.47
C SER A 35 -1.21 -22.07 10.50
N THR A 36 -2.24 -21.50 11.11
CA THR A 36 -3.55 -22.14 11.31
C THR A 36 -4.34 -22.36 10.02
N ASP A 37 -3.99 -21.63 8.96
CA ASP A 37 -4.55 -21.83 7.62
C ASP A 37 -3.88 -22.97 6.84
N LEU A 38 -2.78 -23.54 7.32
CA LEU A 38 -2.13 -24.69 6.69
C LEU A 38 -2.80 -26.00 7.13
N VAL A 39 -3.38 -26.72 6.18
CA VAL A 39 -3.94 -28.05 6.40
C VAL A 39 -2.92 -29.09 5.97
N VAL A 40 -2.43 -29.88 6.92
CA VAL A 40 -1.60 -31.07 6.65
C VAL A 40 -2.34 -32.31 7.16
N ARG A 41 -2.56 -33.28 6.28
CA ARG A 41 -3.24 -34.54 6.59
C ARG A 41 -2.40 -35.72 6.14
N ILE A 42 -2.25 -36.72 7.00
CA ILE A 42 -1.62 -37.99 6.65
C ILE A 42 -2.71 -39.04 6.54
N ILE A 43 -2.87 -39.61 5.34
CA ILE A 43 -3.77 -40.72 5.08
C ILE A 43 -2.94 -41.99 5.04
N ARG A 44 -3.31 -42.98 5.85
CA ARG A 44 -2.72 -44.32 5.82
C ARG A 44 -3.67 -45.22 5.04
N SER A 45 -3.21 -45.78 3.94
CA SER A 45 -3.99 -46.65 3.07
C SER A 45 -3.42 -48.08 3.07
N GLY A 46 -4.31 -49.06 2.96
CA GLY A 46 -3.97 -50.49 2.86
C GLY A 46 -4.00 -51.31 4.16
N GLU A 47 -4.36 -52.60 4.03
CA GLU A 47 -3.97 -53.67 4.95
C GLU A 47 -2.84 -54.45 4.26
N ASN A 48 -1.58 -54.20 4.67
CA ASN A 48 -0.37 -54.86 4.18
C ASN A 48 -0.13 -54.86 2.64
N PRO A 49 0.78 -54.01 2.12
CA PRO A 49 1.60 -53.02 2.82
C PRO A 49 0.78 -51.78 3.14
N ARG A 50 0.98 -51.25 4.35
CA ARG A 50 0.47 -49.93 4.72
C ARG A 50 1.38 -48.90 4.05
N PHE A 51 0.82 -48.03 3.23
CA PHE A 51 1.54 -46.87 2.73
C PHE A 51 0.88 -45.59 3.26
N SER A 52 1.70 -44.64 3.65
CA SER A 52 1.24 -43.33 4.12
C SER A 52 1.36 -42.31 2.98
N VAL A 53 0.37 -41.42 2.88
CA VAL A 53 0.35 -40.30 1.94
C VAL A 53 0.09 -39.03 2.72
N LEU A 54 0.96 -38.05 2.57
CA LEU A 54 0.79 -36.71 3.14
C LEU A 54 0.14 -35.80 2.10
N ILE A 55 -0.87 -35.07 2.53
CA ILE A 55 -1.58 -34.06 1.75
C ILE A 55 -1.42 -32.72 2.47
N ALA A 56 -0.91 -31.70 1.78
CA ALA A 56 -0.74 -30.37 2.33
C ALA A 56 -1.30 -29.29 1.39
N HIS A 57 -2.13 -28.39 1.94
CA HIS A 57 -2.68 -27.25 1.22
C HIS A 57 -3.04 -26.10 2.18
N ILE A 58 -3.26 -24.90 1.64
CA ILE A 58 -3.72 -23.74 2.43
C ILE A 58 -5.25 -23.66 2.34
N ASP A 59 -5.91 -23.61 3.49
CA ASP A 59 -7.35 -23.38 3.58
C ASP A 59 -7.72 -21.96 3.08
N GLY A 60 -8.78 -21.87 2.29
CA GLY A 60 -9.22 -20.64 1.62
C GLY A 60 -8.58 -20.37 0.26
N LEU A 61 -7.52 -21.10 -0.13
CA LEU A 61 -6.92 -21.04 -1.48
C LEU A 61 -7.26 -22.23 -2.38
N VAL A 62 -7.86 -23.29 -1.83
CA VAL A 62 -8.23 -24.51 -2.54
C VAL A 62 -9.74 -24.75 -2.50
N ASP A 63 -10.24 -25.45 -3.51
CA ASP A 63 -11.59 -26.00 -3.49
C ASP A 63 -11.61 -27.26 -2.60
N LYS A 64 -12.28 -27.17 -1.44
CA LYS A 64 -12.39 -28.29 -0.49
C LYS A 64 -13.07 -29.52 -1.11
N ASP A 65 -14.06 -29.31 -1.97
CA ASP A 65 -14.81 -30.40 -2.61
C ASP A 65 -13.97 -31.05 -3.72
N LEU A 66 -13.15 -30.28 -4.42
CA LEU A 66 -12.21 -30.81 -5.40
C LEU A 66 -11.08 -31.58 -4.70
N VAL A 67 -10.51 -31.06 -3.60
CA VAL A 67 -9.52 -31.81 -2.80
C VAL A 67 -10.12 -33.13 -2.30
N ALA A 68 -11.34 -33.10 -1.78
CA ALA A 68 -12.00 -34.31 -1.28
C ALA A 68 -12.25 -35.35 -2.38
N ARG A 69 -12.79 -34.92 -3.54
CA ARG A 69 -13.20 -35.83 -4.63
C ARG A 69 -12.05 -36.26 -5.53
N SER A 70 -11.13 -35.36 -5.83
CA SER A 70 -10.05 -35.57 -6.81
C SER A 70 -8.74 -36.02 -6.17
N ILE A 71 -8.52 -35.78 -4.87
CA ILE A 71 -7.26 -36.16 -4.20
C ILE A 71 -7.51 -37.20 -3.13
N ILE A 72 -8.34 -36.89 -2.12
CA ILE A 72 -8.54 -37.76 -0.95
C ILE A 72 -9.22 -39.08 -1.35
N ARG A 73 -10.27 -39.02 -2.19
CA ARG A 73 -11.03 -40.20 -2.59
C ARG A 73 -10.18 -41.21 -3.41
N PRO A 74 -9.41 -40.82 -4.43
CA PRO A 74 -8.50 -41.75 -5.14
C PRO A 74 -7.46 -42.43 -4.25
N ILE A 75 -6.96 -41.74 -3.22
CA ILE A 75 -6.02 -42.31 -2.23
C ILE A 75 -6.70 -43.37 -1.35
N GLY A 76 -7.98 -43.16 -1.02
CA GLY A 76 -8.77 -44.05 -0.18
C GLY A 76 -9.46 -45.21 -0.90
N MET A 77 -9.59 -45.15 -2.23
CA MET A 77 -10.24 -46.19 -3.03
C MET A 77 -9.30 -47.39 -3.24
N LYS A 78 -9.67 -48.52 -2.63
CA LYS A 78 -9.07 -49.82 -2.89
C LYS A 78 -9.41 -50.25 -4.31
N ASP A 79 -8.42 -50.48 -5.16
CA ASP A 79 -8.61 -51.48 -6.21
C ASP A 79 -8.55 -52.84 -5.55
N THR A 80 -9.71 -53.47 -5.43
CA THR A 80 -9.90 -54.87 -5.03
C THR A 80 -9.42 -55.81 -6.13
N ALA A 81 -8.21 -55.62 -6.64
CA ALA A 81 -7.56 -56.52 -7.56
C ALA A 81 -6.24 -56.99 -6.93
N THR A 82 -6.33 -58.17 -6.31
CA THR A 82 -5.26 -59.14 -6.03
C THR A 82 -3.86 -58.71 -6.50
N ILE A 83 -3.12 -57.98 -5.66
CA ILE A 83 -1.68 -57.76 -5.87
C ILE A 83 -0.95 -58.77 -4.98
N GLU A 84 -0.32 -59.78 -5.60
CA GLU A 84 0.34 -60.90 -4.92
C GLU A 84 1.68 -60.52 -4.25
N MET A 85 2.14 -59.28 -4.42
CA MET A 85 3.35 -58.72 -3.77
C MET A 85 3.04 -57.34 -3.17
N PRO A 86 3.69 -56.95 -2.07
CA PRO A 86 3.58 -55.57 -1.59
C PRO A 86 4.08 -54.63 -2.68
N PRO A 87 3.25 -53.74 -3.24
CA PRO A 87 3.68 -52.80 -4.28
C PRO A 87 4.84 -51.93 -3.76
N SER A 88 5.83 -51.69 -4.62
CA SER A 88 6.93 -50.78 -4.30
C SER A 88 6.40 -49.35 -4.13
N PRO A 89 7.02 -48.51 -3.29
CA PRO A 89 6.65 -47.09 -3.16
C PRO A 89 6.59 -46.34 -4.50
N ALA A 90 7.48 -46.68 -5.43
CA ALA A 90 7.50 -46.12 -6.78
C ALA A 90 6.26 -46.51 -7.61
N TYR A 91 5.81 -47.76 -7.52
CA TYR A 91 4.59 -48.21 -8.20
C TYR A 91 3.36 -47.47 -7.65
N ILE A 92 3.26 -47.29 -6.34
CA ILE A 92 2.17 -46.56 -5.69
C ILE A 92 2.15 -45.09 -6.12
N TYR A 93 3.32 -44.47 -6.23
CA TYR A 93 3.46 -43.10 -6.71
C TYR A 93 2.98 -42.95 -8.16
N ASP A 94 3.39 -43.85 -9.06
CA ASP A 94 2.97 -43.82 -10.46
C ASP A 94 1.47 -44.13 -10.64
N ASP A 95 0.94 -45.11 -9.90
CA ASP A 95 -0.49 -45.42 -9.90
C ASP A 95 -1.32 -44.23 -9.40
N LEU A 96 -0.91 -43.63 -8.26
CA LEU A 96 -1.57 -42.45 -7.72
C LEU A 96 -1.48 -41.27 -8.68
N ARG A 97 -0.32 -41.03 -9.30
CA ARG A 97 -0.13 -40.00 -10.31
C ARG A 97 -1.11 -40.17 -11.46
N ASN A 98 -1.25 -41.39 -12.00
CA ASN A 98 -2.18 -41.66 -13.11
C ASN A 98 -3.63 -41.40 -12.70
N ARG A 99 -4.05 -41.84 -11.50
CA ARG A 99 -5.40 -41.57 -10.98
C ARG A 99 -5.67 -40.09 -10.74
N LEU A 100 -4.67 -39.35 -10.26
CA LEU A 100 -4.79 -37.90 -10.02
C LEU A 100 -4.82 -37.11 -11.35
N LEU A 101 -4.11 -37.57 -12.38
CA LEU A 101 -4.14 -36.99 -13.73
C LEU A 101 -5.53 -37.09 -14.38
N GLU A 102 -6.35 -38.08 -14.02
CA GLU A 102 -7.73 -38.19 -14.52
C GLU A 102 -8.64 -37.06 -14.00
N SER A 103 -8.27 -36.43 -12.88
CA SER A 103 -9.15 -35.50 -12.16
C SER A 103 -8.58 -34.08 -11.98
N SER A 104 -7.28 -33.87 -12.19
CA SER A 104 -6.61 -32.57 -12.06
C SER A 104 -5.31 -32.47 -12.87
N GLU A 105 -4.83 -31.26 -13.13
CA GLU A 105 -3.47 -31.06 -13.67
C GLU A 105 -2.45 -31.38 -12.57
N VAL A 106 -1.57 -32.35 -12.83
CA VAL A 106 -0.55 -32.81 -11.87
C VAL A 106 0.85 -32.47 -12.37
N LYS A 107 1.67 -31.87 -11.50
CA LYS A 107 3.10 -31.62 -11.72
C LYS A 107 3.93 -32.34 -10.69
N GLU A 108 5.18 -32.64 -11.01
CA GLU A 108 6.13 -33.25 -10.07
C GLU A 108 7.13 -32.21 -9.57
N ALA A 109 7.40 -32.23 -8.28
CA ALA A 109 8.39 -31.37 -7.64
C ALA A 109 9.31 -32.19 -6.73
N THR A 110 10.62 -32.09 -6.96
CA THR A 110 11.65 -32.80 -6.17
C THR A 110 12.27 -31.91 -5.10
N ARG A 111 12.23 -30.58 -5.29
CA ARG A 111 12.76 -29.62 -4.32
C ARG A 111 11.66 -29.17 -3.37
N MET A 112 11.95 -29.16 -2.07
CA MET A 112 11.01 -28.69 -1.06
C MET A 112 10.61 -27.23 -1.28
N ALA A 113 11.54 -26.38 -1.76
CA ALA A 113 11.23 -24.99 -2.09
C ALA A 113 10.11 -24.85 -3.14
N ASP A 114 10.11 -25.71 -4.17
CA ASP A 114 9.08 -25.70 -5.21
C ASP A 114 7.74 -26.16 -4.64
N VAL A 115 7.74 -27.20 -3.80
CA VAL A 115 6.55 -27.68 -3.07
C VAL A 115 5.93 -26.57 -2.23
N LEU A 116 6.74 -25.87 -1.42
CA LEU A 116 6.27 -24.78 -0.56
C LEU A 116 5.70 -23.61 -1.37
N LEU A 117 6.31 -23.28 -2.51
CA LEU A 117 5.82 -22.23 -3.42
C LEU A 117 4.46 -22.61 -4.04
N HIS A 118 4.29 -23.88 -4.42
CA HIS A 118 3.03 -24.40 -4.96
C HIS A 118 1.91 -24.38 -3.92
N ILE A 119 2.19 -24.85 -2.70
CA ILE A 119 1.25 -24.74 -1.56
C ILE A 119 0.88 -23.28 -1.31
N SER A 120 1.86 -22.36 -1.29
CA SER A 120 1.65 -20.91 -1.13
C SER A 120 0.86 -20.28 -2.28
N SER A 121 0.79 -20.95 -3.42
CA SER A 121 0.05 -20.51 -4.62
C SER A 121 -1.36 -21.09 -4.71
N GLY A 122 -1.79 -21.90 -3.73
CA GLY A 122 -3.10 -22.54 -3.70
C GLY A 122 -3.17 -23.88 -4.42
N ASP A 123 -2.04 -24.54 -4.67
CA ASP A 123 -2.02 -25.93 -5.10
C ASP A 123 -2.06 -26.87 -3.88
N CYS A 124 -2.41 -28.14 -4.12
CA CYS A 124 -2.34 -29.18 -3.10
C CYS A 124 -1.13 -30.08 -3.39
N ALA A 125 -0.26 -30.23 -2.39
CA ALA A 125 0.89 -31.13 -2.47
C ALA A 125 0.54 -32.50 -1.89
N VAL A 126 0.90 -33.55 -2.61
CA VAL A 126 0.71 -34.95 -2.23
C VAL A 126 2.07 -35.65 -2.23
N ILE A 127 2.48 -36.19 -1.09
CA ILE A 127 3.77 -36.85 -0.90
C ILE A 127 3.54 -38.29 -0.45
N VAL A 128 4.15 -39.25 -1.16
CA VAL A 128 4.03 -40.69 -0.89
C VAL A 128 5.24 -41.16 -0.09
N GLU A 129 5.01 -41.97 0.95
CA GLU A 129 6.07 -42.54 1.78
C GLU A 129 7.04 -43.39 0.95
N GLY A 130 8.35 -43.18 1.14
CA GLY A 130 9.40 -43.89 0.42
C GLY A 130 9.83 -43.26 -0.91
N VAL A 131 9.20 -42.16 -1.34
CA VAL A 131 9.51 -41.46 -2.61
C VAL A 131 10.04 -40.05 -2.34
N ASP A 132 11.05 -39.63 -3.09
CA ASP A 132 11.75 -38.34 -2.96
C ASP A 132 11.17 -37.26 -3.90
N SER A 133 9.87 -37.35 -4.19
CA SER A 133 9.14 -36.46 -5.09
C SER A 133 7.73 -36.21 -4.58
N ALA A 134 7.21 -35.00 -4.84
CA ALA A 134 5.85 -34.59 -4.52
C ALA A 134 5.02 -34.42 -5.80
N LEU A 135 3.77 -34.87 -5.76
CA LEU A 135 2.75 -34.58 -6.77
C LEU A 135 2.03 -33.28 -6.39
N ILE A 136 2.01 -32.32 -7.29
CA ILE A 136 1.36 -31.02 -7.14
C ILE A 136 0.07 -31.04 -7.96
N CYS A 137 -1.06 -31.07 -7.28
CA CYS A 137 -2.38 -31.07 -7.89
C CYS A 137 -2.94 -29.64 -7.94
N SER A 138 -3.26 -29.17 -9.15
CA SER A 138 -3.93 -27.89 -9.34
C SER A 138 -5.40 -27.99 -8.91
N VAL A 139 -5.69 -27.48 -7.72
CA VAL A 139 -7.04 -27.43 -7.12
C VAL A 139 -7.41 -26.03 -6.64
N ARG A 140 -6.78 -25.03 -7.26
CA ARG A 140 -6.94 -23.61 -6.92
C ARG A 140 -8.40 -23.21 -7.07
N SER A 141 -8.97 -22.73 -5.98
CA SER A 141 -10.27 -22.07 -5.99
C SER A 141 -10.30 -21.07 -4.86
N TRP A 142 -10.82 -19.89 -5.15
CA TRP A 142 -11.02 -18.85 -4.18
C TRP A 142 -12.51 -18.71 -3.91
N MET A 143 -12.87 -18.48 -2.63
CA MET A 143 -14.26 -18.25 -2.25
C MET A 143 -14.88 -17.16 -3.15
N THR A 144 -16.03 -17.50 -3.73
CA THR A 144 -16.69 -16.76 -4.83
C THR A 144 -17.57 -15.61 -4.34
N ARG A 145 -17.60 -15.30 -3.03
CA ARG A 145 -18.20 -14.04 -2.58
C ARG A 145 -17.26 -12.93 -3.03
N THR A 146 -17.66 -12.22 -4.09
CA THR A 146 -16.90 -11.12 -4.67
C THR A 146 -16.51 -10.17 -3.54
N PRO A 147 -15.20 -9.96 -3.27
CA PRO A 147 -14.77 -8.94 -2.33
C PRO A 147 -15.43 -7.62 -2.72
N GLU A 148 -16.15 -7.01 -1.79
CA GLU A 148 -16.82 -5.74 -2.04
C GLU A 148 -15.77 -4.65 -2.21
N ASN A 149 -16.13 -3.57 -2.90
CA ASN A 149 -15.22 -2.44 -3.00
C ASN A 149 -15.10 -1.79 -1.62
N PRO A 150 -13.89 -1.41 -1.15
CA PRO A 150 -13.72 -0.72 0.11
C PRO A 150 -14.55 0.57 0.07
N THR A 151 -15.45 0.70 1.03
CA THR A 151 -16.43 1.78 1.09
C THR A 151 -15.82 3.04 1.71
N THR A 152 -14.95 2.86 2.71
CA THR A 152 -14.29 3.97 3.41
C THR A 152 -12.98 4.41 2.73
N GLU A 153 -12.35 3.54 1.91
CA GLU A 153 -11.11 3.85 1.19
C GLU A 153 -11.22 3.58 -0.34
N PRO A 154 -12.09 4.32 -1.07
CA PRO A 154 -12.28 4.13 -2.50
C PRO A 154 -11.01 4.47 -3.29
N ALA A 155 -10.73 3.68 -4.34
CA ALA A 155 -9.62 3.92 -5.26
C ALA A 155 -10.07 4.19 -6.70
N ILE A 156 -9.51 5.26 -7.28
CA ILE A 156 -9.48 5.56 -8.70
C ILE A 156 -8.52 4.60 -9.43
N LYS A 157 -7.35 4.29 -8.86
CA LYS A 157 -6.33 3.44 -9.47
C LYS A 157 -5.77 2.42 -8.49
N GLY A 158 -5.76 1.17 -8.90
CA GLY A 158 -5.21 0.05 -8.12
C GLY A 158 -6.27 -1.03 -7.88
N PRO A 159 -5.96 -2.00 -7.01
CA PRO A 159 -6.92 -3.00 -6.58
C PRO A 159 -8.14 -2.35 -5.93
N LYS A 160 -9.31 -2.97 -6.14
CA LYS A 160 -10.58 -2.56 -5.52
C LYS A 160 -11.17 -3.64 -4.60
N GLU A 161 -10.43 -4.71 -4.31
CA GLU A 161 -10.87 -5.71 -3.35
C GLU A 161 -10.76 -5.12 -1.93
N GLY A 162 -11.83 -5.19 -1.14
CA GLY A 162 -11.83 -4.92 0.29
C GLY A 162 -11.79 -6.21 1.12
N PHE A 163 -11.48 -6.09 2.41
CA PHE A 163 -11.72 -7.16 3.38
C PHE A 163 -13.23 -7.39 3.58
N THR A 164 -13.55 -8.55 4.14
CA THR A 164 -14.92 -9.00 4.46
C THR A 164 -15.00 -9.36 5.93
N GLU A 165 -16.18 -9.68 6.44
CA GLU A 165 -16.36 -10.05 7.84
C GLU A 165 -15.79 -11.45 8.18
N THR A 166 -15.44 -12.25 7.18
CA THR A 166 -14.94 -13.63 7.39
C THR A 166 -13.41 -13.66 7.43
N ILE A 167 -12.84 -14.03 8.58
CA ILE A 167 -11.39 -14.02 8.80
C ILE A 167 -10.62 -14.90 7.79
N ARG A 168 -11.15 -16.09 7.46
CA ARG A 168 -10.50 -17.02 6.51
C ARG A 168 -10.51 -16.47 5.07
N VAL A 169 -11.52 -15.69 4.69
CA VAL A 169 -11.53 -15.00 3.40
C VAL A 169 -10.41 -13.93 3.42
N ASN A 170 -10.30 -13.17 4.50
CA ASN A 170 -9.29 -12.12 4.64
C ASN A 170 -7.85 -12.67 4.63
N THR A 171 -7.57 -13.79 5.30
CA THR A 171 -6.26 -14.45 5.23
C THR A 171 -5.95 -14.93 3.82
N SER A 172 -6.94 -15.47 3.10
CA SER A 172 -6.75 -15.90 1.70
C SER A 172 -6.47 -14.71 0.76
N LEU A 173 -7.08 -13.54 0.97
CA LEU A 173 -6.77 -12.32 0.23
C LEU A 173 -5.31 -11.89 0.43
N LEU A 174 -4.77 -12.02 1.66
CA LEU A 174 -3.36 -11.74 1.94
C LEU A 174 -2.43 -12.78 1.28
N ARG A 175 -2.73 -14.08 1.41
CA ARG A 175 -1.95 -15.16 0.79
C ARG A 175 -1.92 -15.07 -0.75
N ARG A 176 -3.01 -14.63 -1.39
CA ARG A 176 -3.04 -14.38 -2.86
C ARG A 176 -2.03 -13.33 -3.30
N ARG A 177 -1.80 -12.32 -2.45
CA ARG A 177 -0.86 -11.22 -2.68
C ARG A 177 0.57 -11.58 -2.28
N ILE A 178 0.73 -12.36 -1.22
CA ILE A 178 2.01 -12.76 -0.65
C ILE A 178 2.13 -14.29 -0.72
N ARG A 179 2.67 -14.77 -1.85
CA ARG A 179 2.90 -16.21 -2.10
C ARG A 179 4.23 -16.67 -1.54
N ASP A 180 4.47 -16.37 -0.27
CA ASP A 180 5.70 -16.74 0.44
C ASP A 180 5.31 -17.57 1.67
N PRO A 181 5.93 -18.75 1.90
CA PRO A 181 5.65 -19.58 3.06
C PRO A 181 5.98 -18.87 4.38
N ARG A 182 6.84 -17.85 4.37
CA ARG A 182 7.18 -17.03 5.54
C ARG A 182 6.08 -16.06 5.96
N LEU A 183 4.96 -15.97 5.23
CA LEU A 183 3.77 -15.30 5.75
C LEU A 183 3.16 -16.20 6.82
N TRP A 184 3.39 -15.87 8.09
CA TRP A 184 2.91 -16.66 9.21
C TRP A 184 1.64 -16.04 9.76
N ILE A 185 0.70 -16.91 10.14
CA ILE A 185 -0.62 -16.55 10.66
C ILE A 185 -0.83 -17.29 11.98
N GLU A 186 -0.87 -16.54 13.08
CA GLU A 186 -1.14 -17.06 14.42
C GLU A 186 -2.57 -16.70 14.81
N GLU A 187 -3.43 -17.69 15.05
CA GLU A 187 -4.78 -17.45 15.56
C GLU A 187 -4.84 -17.59 17.09
N THR A 188 -5.58 -16.68 17.71
CA THR A 188 -5.91 -16.70 19.13
C THR A 188 -7.36 -16.30 19.32
N VAL A 189 -7.97 -16.72 20.43
CA VAL A 189 -9.36 -16.41 20.77
C VAL A 189 -9.39 -15.34 21.86
N VAL A 190 -10.20 -14.30 21.68
CA VAL A 190 -10.42 -13.23 22.66
C VAL A 190 -11.91 -13.07 22.95
N GLY A 191 -12.25 -12.70 24.18
CA GLY A 191 -13.62 -12.58 24.65
C GLY A 191 -14.01 -13.72 25.60
N GLU A 192 -14.58 -13.39 26.74
CA GLU A 192 -15.02 -14.39 27.73
C GLU A 192 -16.29 -15.12 27.26
N VAL A 193 -17.21 -14.40 26.62
CA VAL A 193 -18.49 -14.91 26.11
C VAL A 193 -18.47 -15.07 24.59
N SER A 194 -18.04 -14.05 23.84
CA SER A 194 -18.11 -14.10 22.36
C SER A 194 -17.14 -15.09 21.73
N LYS A 195 -16.00 -15.35 22.39
CA LYS A 195 -14.92 -16.23 21.89
C LYS A 195 -14.57 -15.92 20.42
N THR A 196 -14.26 -14.66 20.16
CA THR A 196 -13.98 -14.14 18.82
C THR A 196 -12.57 -14.53 18.39
N ASP A 197 -12.43 -15.08 17.18
CA ASP A 197 -11.15 -15.43 16.59
C ASP A 197 -10.40 -14.17 16.11
N ILE A 198 -9.10 -14.12 16.42
CA ILE A 198 -8.18 -13.07 15.98
C ILE A 198 -6.99 -13.74 15.29
N ALA A 199 -6.59 -13.22 14.13
CA ALA A 199 -5.40 -13.67 13.41
C ALA A 199 -4.33 -12.59 13.40
N ILE A 200 -3.16 -12.90 13.95
CA ILE A 200 -1.95 -12.08 13.88
C ILE A 200 -1.16 -12.55 12.65
N VAL A 201 -0.98 -11.64 11.68
CA VAL A 201 -0.35 -11.92 10.39
C VAL A 201 0.94 -11.12 10.27
N TYR A 202 2.04 -11.77 9.92
CA TYR A 202 3.34 -11.12 9.75
C TYR A 202 4.26 -11.90 8.80
N LEU A 203 5.31 -11.25 8.29
CA LEU A 203 6.34 -11.88 7.48
C LEU A 203 7.56 -12.24 8.33
N LYS A 204 7.81 -13.54 8.52
CA LYS A 204 8.96 -14.03 9.28
C LYS A 204 10.28 -13.64 8.62
N GLY A 205 11.20 -13.08 9.41
CA GLY A 205 12.50 -12.56 8.94
C GLY A 205 12.43 -11.17 8.29
N ILE A 206 11.28 -10.51 8.33
CA ILE A 206 11.14 -9.09 7.99
C ILE A 206 10.55 -8.33 9.19
N ALA A 207 9.50 -8.88 9.80
CA ALA A 207 8.85 -8.27 10.95
C ALA A 207 9.78 -8.20 12.17
N ASN A 208 9.66 -7.12 12.94
CA ASN A 208 10.41 -6.94 14.18
C ASN A 208 9.84 -7.81 15.30
N GLU A 209 10.63 -8.75 15.81
CA GLU A 209 10.21 -9.68 16.87
C GLU A 209 9.80 -8.96 18.17
N LYS A 210 10.36 -7.79 18.47
CA LYS A 210 9.97 -7.01 19.66
C LYS A 210 8.55 -6.47 19.54
N VAL A 211 8.21 -5.94 18.36
CA VAL A 211 6.85 -5.47 18.05
C VAL A 211 5.87 -6.65 18.11
N LEU A 212 6.24 -7.77 17.50
CA LEU A 212 5.39 -8.96 17.48
C LEU A 212 5.11 -9.49 18.90
N GLN A 213 6.12 -9.49 19.77
CA GLN A 213 5.95 -9.88 21.16
C GLN A 213 5.02 -8.93 21.92
N GLU A 214 5.17 -7.61 21.74
CA GLU A 214 4.27 -6.62 22.33
C GLU A 214 2.82 -6.81 21.86
N VAL A 215 2.60 -7.12 20.57
CA VAL A 215 1.27 -7.43 20.02
C VAL A 215 0.66 -8.64 20.71
N ARG A 216 1.40 -9.75 20.82
CA ARG A 216 0.92 -10.96 21.52
C ARG A 216 0.57 -10.67 22.97
N GLU A 217 1.43 -9.93 23.67
CA GLU A 217 1.23 -9.57 25.08
C GLU A 217 0.03 -8.64 25.30
N ARG A 218 -0.23 -7.68 24.39
CA ARG A 218 -1.42 -6.83 24.48
C ARG A 218 -2.69 -7.61 24.22
N ILE A 219 -2.75 -8.38 23.14
CA ILE A 219 -3.92 -9.19 22.80
C ILE A 219 -4.21 -10.20 23.92
N GLY A 220 -3.18 -10.85 24.48
CA GLY A 220 -3.33 -11.80 25.59
C GLY A 220 -3.78 -11.18 26.92
N ARG A 221 -3.63 -9.86 27.10
CA ARG A 221 -4.11 -9.12 28.28
C ARG A 221 -5.56 -8.66 28.14
N VAL A 222 -6.14 -8.68 26.94
CA VAL A 222 -7.50 -8.24 26.70
C VAL A 222 -8.50 -9.20 27.38
N LYS A 223 -9.26 -8.67 28.34
CA LYS A 223 -10.35 -9.37 29.02
C LYS A 223 -11.63 -8.57 28.89
N VAL A 224 -12.48 -9.01 27.97
CA VAL A 224 -13.79 -8.40 27.68
C VAL A 224 -14.82 -9.50 27.52
N ASP A 225 -16.10 -9.23 27.78
CA ASP A 225 -17.16 -10.22 27.59
C ASP A 225 -17.33 -10.56 26.11
N SER A 226 -17.34 -9.55 25.25
CA SER A 226 -17.57 -9.67 23.82
C SER A 226 -16.68 -8.73 23.02
N LEU A 227 -16.12 -9.24 21.93
CA LEU A 227 -15.45 -8.45 20.89
C LEU A 227 -16.24 -8.58 19.59
N GLN A 228 -16.86 -7.49 19.14
CA GLN A 228 -17.77 -7.46 17.98
C GLN A 228 -17.13 -6.81 16.75
N GLU A 229 -16.23 -5.85 16.93
CA GLU A 229 -15.62 -5.10 15.83
C GLU A 229 -14.15 -4.77 16.14
N SER A 230 -13.32 -4.63 15.10
CA SER A 230 -11.89 -4.38 15.23
C SER A 230 -11.53 -3.11 16.00
N GLY A 231 -12.34 -2.05 15.94
CA GLY A 231 -12.15 -0.79 16.66
C GLY A 231 -12.24 -0.93 18.17
N GLN A 232 -12.99 -1.92 18.69
CA GLN A 232 -12.96 -2.25 20.12
C GLN A 232 -11.59 -2.82 20.52
N LEU A 233 -11.02 -3.66 19.67
CA LEU A 233 -9.67 -4.18 19.90
C LEU A 233 -8.63 -3.08 19.76
N GLU A 234 -8.80 -2.19 18.77
CA GLU A 234 -7.95 -1.00 18.55
C GLU A 234 -7.78 -0.20 19.84
N GLU A 235 -8.89 0.19 20.48
CA GLU A 235 -8.89 0.97 21.73
C GLU A 235 -8.18 0.24 22.88
N LEU A 236 -8.27 -1.09 22.93
CA LEU A 236 -7.72 -1.92 24.01
C LEU A 236 -6.22 -2.20 23.86
N ILE A 237 -5.67 -2.09 22.65
CA ILE A 237 -4.25 -2.33 22.37
C ILE A 237 -3.45 -1.05 22.09
N GLU A 238 -4.11 0.10 22.15
CA GLU A 238 -3.52 1.39 21.79
C GLU A 238 -2.47 1.88 22.80
N ASP A 239 -1.40 2.53 22.33
CA ASP A 239 -0.36 3.11 23.21
C ASP A 239 -0.80 4.39 23.93
N ALA A 240 -1.62 5.19 23.25
CA ALA A 240 -1.96 6.54 23.67
C ALA A 240 -3.49 6.74 23.72
N PRO A 241 -4.20 6.09 24.66
CA PRO A 241 -5.67 6.05 24.67
C PRO A 241 -6.33 7.43 24.88
N TRP A 242 -5.59 8.39 25.44
CA TRP A 242 -6.06 9.77 25.62
C TRP A 242 -5.68 10.71 24.48
N SER A 243 -4.90 10.22 23.52
CA SER A 243 -4.50 11.00 22.35
C SER A 243 -5.65 11.06 21.36
N LEU A 244 -5.81 12.20 20.68
CA LEU A 244 -6.71 12.29 19.53
C LEU A 244 -6.15 11.54 18.31
N PHE A 245 -4.84 11.28 18.27
CA PHE A 245 -4.18 10.60 17.17
C PHE A 245 -4.16 9.10 17.40
N ALA A 246 -4.74 8.38 16.44
CA ALA A 246 -4.66 6.93 16.39
C ALA A 246 -3.20 6.46 16.22
N THR A 247 -2.79 5.51 17.06
CA THR A 247 -1.48 4.83 17.00
C THR A 247 -1.55 3.45 16.34
N VAL A 248 -2.74 3.04 15.90
CA VAL A 248 -3.03 1.85 15.10
C VAL A 248 -3.61 2.30 13.76
N LEU A 249 -3.21 1.65 12.66
CA LEU A 249 -3.73 1.98 11.34
C LEU A 249 -4.83 0.98 10.96
N THR A 250 -6.07 1.47 10.91
CA THR A 250 -7.22 0.67 10.48
C THR A 250 -7.45 0.83 8.97
N THR A 251 -7.65 -0.29 8.26
CA THR A 251 -7.84 -0.27 6.80
C THR A 251 -8.74 -1.41 6.30
N GLU A 252 -9.60 -1.09 5.32
CA GLU A 252 -10.41 -2.09 4.59
C GLU A 252 -9.62 -2.76 3.45
N ARG A 253 -8.38 -2.33 3.20
CA ARG A 253 -7.65 -2.62 1.96
C ARG A 253 -6.59 -3.71 2.14
N PRO A 254 -6.74 -4.90 1.52
CA PRO A 254 -5.75 -5.97 1.58
C PRO A 254 -4.41 -5.61 0.93
N ASP A 255 -4.41 -4.75 -0.09
CA ASP A 255 -3.19 -4.30 -0.76
C ASP A 255 -2.34 -3.38 0.14
N LYS A 256 -2.98 -2.52 0.94
CA LYS A 256 -2.34 -1.66 1.93
C LYS A 256 -1.72 -2.48 3.07
N VAL A 257 -2.44 -3.51 3.54
CA VAL A 257 -1.92 -4.47 4.53
C VAL A 257 -0.74 -5.24 3.96
N ALA A 258 -0.83 -5.77 2.74
CA ALA A 258 0.27 -6.48 2.11
C ALA A 258 1.53 -5.60 1.97
N GLY A 259 1.38 -4.34 1.57
CA GLY A 259 2.48 -3.36 1.53
C GLY A 259 3.10 -3.15 2.92
N SER A 260 2.28 -3.03 3.95
CA SER A 260 2.72 -2.88 5.34
C SER A 260 3.47 -4.10 5.87
N LEU A 261 3.02 -5.31 5.51
CA LEU A 261 3.72 -6.57 5.84
C LEU A 261 5.10 -6.62 5.16
N PHE A 262 5.21 -6.18 3.90
CA PHE A 262 6.51 -6.07 3.22
C PHE A 262 7.45 -5.03 3.84
N GLU A 263 6.93 -4.11 4.63
CA GLU A 263 7.69 -3.15 5.44
C GLU A 263 8.11 -3.69 6.81
N GLY A 264 7.67 -4.88 7.19
CA GLY A 264 7.97 -5.48 8.50
C GLY A 264 6.97 -5.10 9.59
N ARG A 265 5.82 -4.54 9.24
CA ARG A 265 4.71 -4.32 10.18
C ARG A 265 3.94 -5.62 10.41
N VAL A 266 3.13 -5.64 11.45
CA VAL A 266 2.24 -6.74 11.83
C VAL A 266 0.81 -6.31 11.51
N ALA A 267 0.00 -7.24 10.99
CA ALA A 267 -1.42 -7.02 10.76
C ALA A 267 -2.24 -7.91 11.71
N ILE A 268 -3.36 -7.39 12.19
CA ILE A 268 -4.28 -8.09 13.07
C ILE A 268 -5.65 -8.08 12.38
N LEU A 269 -6.22 -9.27 12.19
CA LEU A 269 -7.55 -9.48 11.64
C LEU A 269 -8.46 -9.97 12.76
N VAL A 270 -9.66 -9.40 12.85
CA VAL A 270 -10.68 -9.81 13.83
C VAL A 270 -11.84 -10.42 13.07
N ASP A 271 -12.28 -11.62 13.45
CA ASP A 271 -13.44 -12.24 12.82
C ASP A 271 -14.71 -11.42 13.11
N GLY A 272 -15.55 -11.26 12.08
CA GLY A 272 -16.69 -10.34 12.10
C GLY A 272 -16.40 -8.92 11.60
N SER A 273 -15.13 -8.56 11.37
CA SER A 273 -14.75 -7.19 10.97
C SER A 273 -14.25 -7.10 9.51
N PRO A 274 -14.77 -6.18 8.68
CA PRO A 274 -14.32 -5.96 7.29
C PRO A 274 -13.06 -5.08 7.20
N THR A 275 -12.28 -5.00 8.27
CA THR A 275 -11.13 -4.12 8.45
C THR A 275 -9.98 -4.88 9.10
N ALA A 276 -8.76 -4.45 8.80
CA ALA A 276 -7.54 -4.94 9.42
C ALA A 276 -6.87 -3.82 10.21
N LEU A 277 -6.30 -4.18 11.35
CA LEU A 277 -5.45 -3.28 12.15
C LEU A 277 -3.98 -3.53 11.76
N VAL A 278 -3.22 -2.47 11.50
CA VAL A 278 -1.80 -2.54 11.16
C VAL A 278 -0.99 -1.81 12.21
N VAL A 279 0.03 -2.49 12.76
CA VAL A 279 0.87 -2.01 13.86
C VAL A 279 2.35 -2.32 13.61
N PRO A 280 3.30 -1.46 14.04
CA PRO A 280 3.06 -0.09 14.52
C PRO A 280 2.49 0.80 13.40
N ALA A 281 1.90 1.94 13.75
CA ALA A 281 1.49 2.99 12.81
C ALA A 281 2.35 4.25 12.99
N THR A 282 2.56 4.98 11.90
CA THR A 282 3.31 6.25 11.88
C THR A 282 2.43 7.36 11.32
N PHE A 283 2.55 8.58 11.83
CA PHE A 283 1.71 9.73 11.45
C PHE A 283 1.55 9.91 9.94
N LEU A 284 2.65 9.81 9.19
CA LEU A 284 2.63 10.04 7.74
C LEU A 284 1.79 9.01 6.96
N GLN A 285 1.58 7.80 7.49
CA GLN A 285 0.69 6.83 6.85
C GLN A 285 -0.76 7.33 6.82
N PHE A 286 -1.16 8.13 7.81
CA PHE A 286 -2.49 8.70 7.85
C PHE A 286 -2.73 9.79 6.79
N LEU A 287 -1.64 10.39 6.29
CA LEU A 287 -1.64 11.37 5.20
C LEU A 287 -1.40 10.72 3.83
N MET A 288 -1.09 9.43 3.75
CA MET A 288 -0.79 8.75 2.51
C MET A 288 -1.97 7.91 2.03
N ALA A 289 -2.23 7.99 0.72
CA ALA A 289 -3.16 7.08 0.06
C ALA A 289 -2.37 5.94 -0.61
N THR A 290 -2.90 4.73 -0.58
CA THR A 290 -2.28 3.55 -1.23
C THR A 290 -2.05 3.79 -2.73
N GLU A 291 -2.92 4.58 -3.36
CA GLU A 291 -2.84 4.94 -4.78
C GLU A 291 -1.58 5.72 -5.16
N ASP A 292 -0.98 6.43 -4.22
CA ASP A 292 0.25 7.20 -4.44
C ASP A 292 1.37 6.26 -4.95
N TYR A 293 1.33 4.98 -4.59
CA TYR A 293 2.27 3.95 -5.02
C TYR A 293 1.97 3.37 -6.43
N TYR A 294 0.75 3.52 -6.92
CA TYR A 294 0.32 3.01 -8.24
C TYR A 294 0.40 4.05 -9.36
N GLN A 295 0.49 5.33 -9.01
CA GLN A 295 0.65 6.41 -9.97
C GLN A 295 2.10 6.66 -10.37
N ARG A 296 2.34 7.56 -11.34
CA ARG A 296 3.71 7.97 -11.69
C ARG A 296 4.26 8.82 -10.55
N PHE A 297 5.53 8.61 -10.20
CA PHE A 297 6.16 9.26 -9.04
C PHE A 297 6.02 10.79 -9.05
N THR A 298 6.11 11.42 -10.23
CA THR A 298 5.96 12.87 -10.39
C THR A 298 4.56 13.38 -10.03
N ALA A 299 3.52 12.63 -10.41
CA ALA A 299 2.14 12.97 -10.06
C ALA A 299 1.88 12.71 -8.57
N SER A 300 2.34 11.57 -8.05
CA SER A 300 2.21 11.22 -6.63
C SER A 300 2.86 12.26 -5.72
N TRP A 301 4.05 12.76 -6.08
CA TRP A 301 4.73 13.82 -5.34
C TRP A 301 3.89 15.09 -5.26
N PHE A 302 3.37 15.55 -6.40
CA PHE A 302 2.54 16.75 -6.44
C PHE A 302 1.25 16.58 -5.62
N ILE A 303 0.59 15.43 -5.72
CA ILE A 303 -0.63 15.14 -4.96
C ILE A 303 -0.34 15.07 -3.45
N ARG A 304 0.77 14.45 -3.02
CA ARG A 304 1.20 14.44 -1.62
C ARG A 304 1.46 15.86 -1.09
N LEU A 305 2.05 16.74 -1.89
CA LEU A 305 2.24 18.15 -1.54
C LEU A 305 0.91 18.88 -1.37
N VAL A 306 -0.01 18.74 -2.34
CA VAL A 306 -1.35 19.33 -2.26
C VAL A 306 -2.08 18.85 -1.00
N ARG A 307 -1.99 17.56 -0.67
CA ARG A 307 -2.61 16.98 0.52
C ARG A 307 -1.99 17.49 1.81
N GLY A 308 -0.68 17.70 1.86
CA GLY A 308 0.00 18.33 3.00
C GLY A 308 -0.45 19.77 3.22
N VAL A 309 -0.58 20.57 2.16
CA VAL A 309 -1.11 21.94 2.25
C VAL A 309 -2.57 21.94 2.66
N ALA A 310 -3.39 21.06 2.05
CA ALA A 310 -4.80 20.93 2.38
C ALA A 310 -5.01 20.48 3.83
N PHE A 311 -4.17 19.60 4.38
CA PHE A 311 -4.19 19.25 5.80
C PHE A 311 -3.97 20.48 6.70
N LEU A 312 -2.98 21.32 6.40
CA LEU A 312 -2.74 22.55 7.17
C LEU A 312 -3.90 23.54 7.05
N VAL A 313 -4.50 23.67 5.86
CA VAL A 313 -5.68 24.51 5.62
C VAL A 313 -6.88 23.98 6.41
N ALA A 314 -7.16 22.68 6.33
CA ALA A 314 -8.27 22.03 7.04
C ALA A 314 -8.17 22.16 8.56
N LEU A 315 -6.94 22.19 9.09
CA LEU A 315 -6.65 22.30 10.52
C LEU A 315 -6.70 23.76 11.01
N ALA A 316 -6.00 24.67 10.32
CA ALA A 316 -5.66 25.98 10.88
C ALA A 316 -6.42 27.16 10.24
N LEU A 317 -6.95 27.04 9.02
CA LEU A 317 -7.46 28.20 8.27
C LEU A 317 -8.53 29.01 9.04
N PRO A 318 -9.55 28.39 9.69
CA PRO A 318 -10.54 29.15 10.46
C PRO A 318 -9.92 29.91 11.65
N SER A 319 -9.02 29.25 12.38
CA SER A 319 -8.35 29.85 13.53
C SER A 319 -7.41 31.00 13.15
N VAL A 320 -6.70 30.86 12.03
CA VAL A 320 -5.84 31.92 11.49
C VAL A 320 -6.68 33.10 11.02
N TYR A 321 -7.80 32.87 10.35
CA TYR A 321 -8.72 33.92 9.94
C TYR A 321 -9.26 34.71 11.15
N VAL A 322 -9.73 34.01 12.20
CA VAL A 322 -10.22 34.64 13.44
C VAL A 322 -9.11 35.45 14.12
N ALA A 323 -7.90 34.90 14.23
CA ALA A 323 -6.76 35.57 14.84
C ALA A 323 -6.35 36.86 14.11
N ILE A 324 -6.28 36.83 12.77
CA ILE A 324 -5.88 37.98 11.96
C ILE A 324 -6.96 39.06 12.01
N THR A 325 -8.22 38.71 11.76
CA THR A 325 -9.31 39.69 11.67
C THR A 325 -9.67 40.31 13.03
N THR A 326 -9.33 39.65 14.14
CA THR A 326 -9.63 40.15 15.49
C THR A 326 -8.45 40.90 16.12
N TYR A 327 -7.22 40.38 15.98
CA TYR A 327 -6.06 40.90 16.73
C TYR A 327 -4.95 41.49 15.84
N HIS A 328 -4.83 41.04 14.57
CA HIS A 328 -3.66 41.36 13.72
C HIS A 328 -4.09 41.89 12.35
N GLN A 329 -5.01 42.86 12.31
CA GLN A 329 -5.57 43.39 11.07
C GLN A 329 -4.52 44.05 10.17
N GLU A 330 -3.42 44.55 10.76
CA GLU A 330 -2.32 45.18 10.03
C GLU A 330 -1.54 44.22 9.12
N MET A 331 -1.70 42.90 9.28
CA MET A 331 -1.10 41.91 8.38
C MET A 331 -1.78 41.87 7.00
N LEU A 332 -2.98 42.42 6.88
CA LEU A 332 -3.75 42.42 5.64
C LEU A 332 -3.61 43.75 4.90
N PRO A 333 -3.59 43.74 3.56
CA PRO A 333 -3.65 44.98 2.79
C PRO A 333 -4.90 45.79 3.15
N THR A 334 -4.75 47.11 3.32
CA THR A 334 -5.85 48.00 3.72
C THR A 334 -7.13 47.83 2.89
N PRO A 335 -7.08 47.68 1.54
CA PRO A 335 -8.29 47.47 0.75
C PRO A 335 -9.05 46.18 1.14
N LEU A 336 -8.33 45.13 1.51
CA LEU A 336 -8.92 43.85 1.92
C LEU A 336 -9.58 43.97 3.29
N VAL A 337 -8.93 44.64 4.25
CA VAL A 337 -9.50 44.88 5.58
C VAL A 337 -10.78 45.69 5.48
N LEU A 338 -10.78 46.77 4.69
CA LEU A 338 -11.98 47.61 4.49
C LEU A 338 -13.12 46.82 3.85
N SER A 339 -12.80 45.95 2.88
CA SER A 339 -13.80 45.07 2.27
C SER A 339 -14.39 44.07 3.27
N ILE A 340 -13.56 43.45 4.11
CA ILE A 340 -14.03 42.52 5.15
C ILE A 340 -14.85 43.27 6.21
N ALA A 341 -14.42 44.47 6.62
CA ALA A 341 -15.14 45.29 7.58
C ALA A 341 -16.54 45.67 7.06
N ALA A 342 -16.65 46.09 5.79
CA ALA A 342 -17.94 46.39 5.16
C ALA A 342 -18.84 45.14 5.07
N GLN A 343 -18.29 43.96 4.79
CA GLN A 343 -19.07 42.70 4.77
C GLN A 343 -19.52 42.24 6.16
N ARG A 344 -18.91 42.77 7.21
CA ARG A 344 -19.32 42.52 8.60
C ARG A 344 -20.24 43.60 9.14
N GLU A 345 -20.52 44.64 8.37
CA GLU A 345 -21.46 45.70 8.72
C GLU A 345 -22.88 45.11 8.76
N GLY A 346 -23.40 44.91 9.97
CA GLY A 346 -24.70 44.26 10.22
C GLY A 346 -24.62 42.82 10.74
N VAL A 347 -23.43 42.20 10.77
CA VAL A 347 -23.25 40.86 11.36
C VAL A 347 -23.21 40.98 12.89
N PRO A 348 -24.12 40.31 13.63
CA PRO A 348 -24.26 40.52 15.08
C PRO A 348 -23.19 39.80 15.92
N PHE A 349 -22.38 38.94 15.31
CA PHE A 349 -21.44 38.07 16.03
C PHE A 349 -19.96 38.42 15.82
N PRO A 350 -19.12 38.25 16.86
CA PRO A 350 -17.67 38.23 16.70
C PRO A 350 -17.20 37.11 15.77
N ALA A 351 -16.07 37.31 15.08
CA ALA A 351 -15.54 36.36 14.11
C ALA A 351 -15.31 34.96 14.70
N ALA A 352 -14.91 34.86 15.97
CA ALA A 352 -14.75 33.57 16.64
C ALA A 352 -16.08 32.80 16.77
N ILE A 353 -17.14 33.47 17.20
CA ILE A 353 -18.48 32.87 17.37
C ILE A 353 -19.07 32.52 16.01
N GLU A 354 -18.91 33.39 15.03
CA GLU A 354 -19.30 33.17 13.64
C GLU A 354 -18.64 31.91 13.06
N ALA A 355 -17.32 31.75 13.24
CA ALA A 355 -16.56 30.59 12.79
C ALA A 355 -17.02 29.30 13.47
N LEU A 356 -17.15 29.30 14.80
CA LEU A 356 -17.56 28.12 15.57
C LEU A 356 -18.96 27.66 15.19
N THR A 357 -19.90 28.59 15.03
CA THR A 357 -21.29 28.27 14.66
C THR A 357 -21.35 27.72 13.23
N MET A 358 -20.61 28.30 12.30
CA MET A 358 -20.56 27.82 10.92
C MET A 358 -19.85 26.47 10.80
N ILE A 359 -18.78 26.24 11.56
CA ILE A 359 -18.13 24.92 11.67
C ILE A 359 -19.13 23.90 12.23
N PHE A 360 -19.85 24.24 13.31
CA PHE A 360 -20.87 23.35 13.87
C PHE A 360 -21.93 22.95 12.84
N PHE A 361 -22.49 23.91 12.10
CA PHE A 361 -23.46 23.61 11.06
C PHE A 361 -22.89 22.75 9.92
N LEU A 362 -21.64 23.01 9.51
CA LEU A 362 -20.95 22.16 8.53
C LEU A 362 -20.83 20.71 9.03
N GLU A 363 -20.42 20.51 10.29
CA GLU A 363 -20.26 19.17 10.85
C GLU A 363 -21.62 18.45 10.98
N VAL A 364 -22.68 19.16 11.36
CA VAL A 364 -24.06 18.61 11.37
C VAL A 364 -24.49 18.17 9.96
N LEU A 365 -24.20 18.97 8.94
CA LEU A 365 -24.50 18.61 7.55
C LEU A 365 -23.73 17.36 7.09
N LEU A 366 -22.43 17.27 7.41
CA LEU A 366 -21.60 16.14 7.00
C LEU A 366 -21.99 14.85 7.74
N GLU A 367 -22.20 14.91 9.05
CA GLU A 367 -22.61 13.75 9.86
C GLU A 367 -23.99 13.24 9.47
N GLY A 368 -24.93 14.16 9.19
CA GLY A 368 -26.25 13.80 8.65
C GLY A 368 -26.15 13.16 7.26
N GLY A 369 -25.24 13.64 6.42
CA GLY A 369 -25.02 13.12 5.06
C GLY A 369 -24.56 11.67 5.00
N VAL A 370 -23.71 11.23 5.94
CA VAL A 370 -23.15 9.86 5.97
C VAL A 370 -24.20 8.80 6.28
N ARG A 371 -25.27 9.16 7.01
CA ARG A 371 -26.34 8.24 7.42
C ARG A 371 -27.44 8.08 6.37
N LEU A 372 -27.41 8.89 5.31
CA LEU A 372 -28.41 8.88 4.25
C LEU A 372 -27.92 8.03 3.06
N PRO A 373 -28.84 7.38 2.32
CA PRO A 373 -28.48 6.75 1.05
C PRO A 373 -27.77 7.75 0.14
N THR A 374 -26.74 7.32 -0.58
CA THR A 374 -25.85 8.21 -1.38
C THR A 374 -26.59 9.17 -2.31
N ALA A 375 -27.69 8.73 -2.92
CA ALA A 375 -28.54 9.56 -3.78
C ALA A 375 -29.23 10.72 -3.02
N VAL A 376 -29.59 10.51 -1.76
CA VAL A 376 -30.25 11.51 -0.90
C VAL A 376 -29.22 12.35 -0.14
N GLY A 377 -28.15 11.71 0.36
CA GLY A 377 -27.08 12.36 1.11
C GLY A 377 -26.36 13.45 0.29
N SER A 378 -26.10 13.18 -0.99
CA SER A 378 -25.51 14.18 -1.91
C SER A 378 -26.44 15.37 -2.15
N ALA A 379 -27.74 15.13 -2.40
CA ALA A 379 -28.73 16.19 -2.59
C ALA A 379 -28.89 17.06 -1.33
N ILE A 380 -29.01 16.44 -0.16
CA ILE A 380 -29.14 17.15 1.12
C ILE A 380 -27.86 17.92 1.46
N SER A 381 -26.67 17.38 1.17
CA SER A 381 -25.42 18.10 1.38
C SER A 381 -25.31 19.33 0.48
N ILE A 382 -25.74 19.24 -0.79
CA ILE A 382 -25.73 20.37 -1.73
C ILE A 382 -26.75 21.44 -1.30
N VAL A 383 -27.99 21.04 -1.04
CA VAL A 383 -29.06 21.95 -0.63
C VAL A 383 -28.74 22.58 0.73
N GLY A 384 -28.26 21.76 1.68
CA GLY A 384 -27.80 22.20 2.98
C GLY A 384 -26.71 23.24 2.87
N ALA A 385 -25.62 22.96 2.13
CA ALA A 385 -24.52 23.92 1.96
C ALA A 385 -24.94 25.21 1.25
N LEU A 386 -25.84 25.12 0.24
CA LEU A 386 -26.34 26.30 -0.47
C LEU A 386 -27.20 27.18 0.44
N ILE A 387 -28.15 26.58 1.17
CA ILE A 387 -29.04 27.30 2.09
C ILE A 387 -28.23 27.90 3.24
N LEU A 388 -27.33 27.12 3.86
CA LEU A 388 -26.47 27.61 4.94
C LEU A 388 -25.46 28.66 4.48
N GLY A 389 -25.09 28.70 3.19
CA GLY A 389 -24.20 29.72 2.65
C GLY A 389 -24.97 30.99 2.28
N GLN A 390 -25.90 30.89 1.32
CA GLN A 390 -26.58 32.04 0.75
C GLN A 390 -27.56 32.68 1.73
N ALA A 391 -28.46 31.90 2.33
CA ALA A 391 -29.48 32.46 3.21
C ALA A 391 -28.87 33.05 4.48
N ALA A 392 -27.78 32.47 4.97
CA ALA A 392 -27.03 32.97 6.12
C ALA A 392 -26.39 34.36 5.86
N VAL A 393 -25.85 34.56 4.66
CA VAL A 393 -25.24 35.83 4.25
C VAL A 393 -26.33 36.86 3.95
N GLU A 394 -27.40 36.48 3.25
CA GLU A 394 -28.52 37.38 2.94
C GLU A 394 -29.28 37.82 4.19
N ALA A 395 -29.41 36.95 5.19
CA ALA A 395 -30.01 37.29 6.49
C ALA A 395 -29.09 38.17 7.36
N GLY A 396 -27.86 38.46 6.92
CA GLY A 396 -26.88 39.24 7.69
C GLY A 396 -26.39 38.53 8.94
N LEU A 397 -26.61 37.22 9.09
CA LEU A 397 -26.17 36.46 10.26
C LEU A 397 -24.68 36.11 10.18
N PHE A 398 -24.15 36.00 8.97
CA PHE A 398 -22.76 35.62 8.69
C PHE A 398 -22.18 36.47 7.56
N SER A 399 -20.89 36.74 7.63
CA SER A 399 -20.14 37.44 6.59
C SER A 399 -19.83 36.50 5.41
N ALA A 400 -19.85 37.06 4.19
CA ALA A 400 -19.46 36.31 3.00
C ALA A 400 -18.03 35.75 3.10
N ALA A 401 -17.11 36.51 3.69
CA ALA A 401 -15.74 36.07 3.95
C ALA A 401 -15.67 34.81 4.82
N MET A 402 -16.44 34.73 5.92
CA MET A 402 -16.44 33.54 6.78
C MET A 402 -16.99 32.31 6.07
N VAL A 403 -18.07 32.46 5.30
CA VAL A 403 -18.65 31.35 4.52
C VAL A 403 -17.62 30.78 3.54
N ILE A 404 -16.84 31.63 2.87
CA ILE A 404 -15.75 31.20 1.99
C ILE A 404 -14.67 30.44 2.77
N ILE A 405 -14.24 30.95 3.92
CA ILE A 405 -13.23 30.30 4.76
C ILE A 405 -13.66 28.90 5.19
N VAL A 406 -14.90 28.75 5.65
CA VAL A 406 -15.43 27.44 6.08
C VAL A 406 -15.60 26.51 4.88
N ALA A 407 -16.04 27.00 3.73
CA ALA A 407 -16.14 26.21 2.50
C ALA A 407 -14.77 25.69 2.02
N LEU A 408 -13.74 26.53 2.02
CA LEU A 408 -12.36 26.12 1.68
C LEU A 408 -11.83 25.08 2.68
N THR A 409 -12.11 25.26 3.97
CA THR A 409 -11.73 24.32 5.03
C THR A 409 -12.42 22.96 4.84
N ALA A 410 -13.70 22.95 4.46
CA ALA A 410 -14.46 21.75 4.15
C ALA A 410 -13.86 20.98 2.97
N ILE A 411 -13.61 21.68 1.85
CA ILE A 411 -13.01 21.11 0.65
C ILE A 411 -11.62 20.51 0.96
N ALA A 412 -10.81 21.24 1.73
CA ALA A 412 -9.49 20.77 2.14
C ALA A 412 -9.57 19.50 3.02
N SER A 413 -10.58 19.40 3.90
CA SER A 413 -10.79 18.24 4.78
C SER A 413 -11.08 16.95 4.00
N PHE A 414 -11.72 17.02 2.82
CA PHE A 414 -11.99 15.86 1.97
C PHE A 414 -10.75 15.26 1.30
N THR A 415 -9.60 15.94 1.37
CA THR A 415 -8.34 15.41 0.84
C THR A 415 -7.66 14.42 1.79
N ILE A 416 -8.08 14.38 3.07
CA ILE A 416 -7.55 13.49 4.09
C ILE A 416 -8.06 12.07 3.80
N PRO A 417 -7.17 11.08 3.54
CA PRO A 417 -7.57 9.79 3.00
C PRO A 417 -8.15 8.84 4.05
N LEU A 418 -7.85 9.04 5.33
CA LEU A 418 -8.25 8.16 6.42
C LEU A 418 -9.21 8.85 7.38
N PHE A 419 -10.27 8.15 7.74
CA PHE A 419 -11.35 8.68 8.57
C PHE A 419 -10.89 9.07 9.99
N SER A 420 -10.01 8.26 10.61
CA SER A 420 -9.46 8.54 11.94
C SER A 420 -8.71 9.88 12.02
N LEU A 421 -7.87 10.19 11.02
CA LEU A 421 -7.19 11.48 10.94
C LEU A 421 -8.15 12.63 10.63
N SER A 422 -9.17 12.40 9.80
CA SER A 422 -10.22 13.41 9.54
C SER A 422 -10.90 13.84 10.83
N ASN A 423 -11.28 12.88 11.69
CA ASN A 423 -11.90 13.16 12.99
C ASN A 423 -10.96 13.92 13.93
N THR A 424 -9.69 13.53 13.97
CA THR A 424 -8.66 14.24 14.73
C THR A 424 -8.58 15.71 14.34
N VAL A 425 -8.52 15.99 13.03
CA VAL A 425 -8.45 17.36 12.49
C VAL A 425 -9.70 18.16 12.81
N ARG A 426 -10.90 17.56 12.76
CA ARG A 426 -12.17 18.23 13.12
C ARG A 426 -12.16 18.74 14.56
N ILE A 427 -11.74 17.90 15.51
CA ILE A 427 -11.67 18.26 16.94
C ILE A 427 -10.61 19.36 17.15
N LEU A 428 -9.41 19.18 16.61
CA LEU A 428 -8.32 20.15 16.76
C LEU A 428 -8.66 21.51 16.13
N ARG A 429 -9.40 21.54 15.02
CA ARG A 429 -9.85 22.77 14.37
C ARG A 429 -10.73 23.61 15.30
N ILE A 430 -11.62 22.97 16.06
CA ILE A 430 -12.46 23.66 17.06
C ILE A 430 -11.59 24.22 18.17
N VAL A 431 -10.68 23.42 18.72
CA VAL A 431 -9.75 23.87 19.79
C VAL A 431 -8.92 25.07 19.33
N LEU A 432 -8.32 24.99 18.13
CA LEU A 432 -7.55 26.08 17.55
C LEU A 432 -8.40 27.34 17.35
N THR A 433 -9.64 27.19 16.89
CA THR A 433 -10.55 28.33 16.67
C THR A 433 -10.91 29.02 17.98
N ILE A 434 -11.24 28.25 19.02
CA ILE A 434 -11.52 28.79 20.37
C ILE A 434 -10.30 29.55 20.89
N VAL A 435 -9.12 28.92 20.88
CA VAL A 435 -7.88 29.53 21.39
C VAL A 435 -7.51 30.79 20.60
N SER A 436 -7.71 30.78 19.28
CA SER A 436 -7.47 31.97 18.44
C SER A 436 -8.37 33.15 18.78
N GLY A 437 -9.61 32.89 19.23
CA GLY A 437 -10.54 33.91 19.68
C GLY A 437 -10.07 34.63 20.94
N PHE A 438 -9.35 33.94 21.83
CA PHE A 438 -8.85 34.50 23.10
C PHE A 438 -7.42 35.06 23.00
N LEU A 439 -6.54 34.38 22.26
CA LEU A 439 -5.10 34.64 22.26
C LEU A 439 -4.55 35.02 20.88
N GLY A 440 -5.40 35.15 19.86
CA GLY A 440 -4.98 35.49 18.50
C GLY A 440 -3.97 34.49 17.91
N LEU A 441 -3.02 35.00 17.13
CA LEU A 441 -1.98 34.20 16.47
C LEU A 441 -1.03 33.52 17.45
N PHE A 442 -0.78 34.15 18.61
CA PHE A 442 0.06 33.55 19.65
C PHE A 442 -0.55 32.23 20.16
N GLY A 443 -1.85 32.22 20.43
CA GLY A 443 -2.55 31.01 20.85
C GLY A 443 -2.53 29.90 19.80
N VAL A 444 -2.76 30.25 18.53
CA VAL A 444 -2.68 29.30 17.41
C VAL A 444 -1.27 28.69 17.34
N ALA A 445 -0.23 29.51 17.38
CA ALA A 445 1.15 29.05 17.36
C ALA A 445 1.45 28.14 18.57
N ALA A 446 1.04 28.52 19.78
CA ALA A 446 1.27 27.74 20.99
C ALA A 446 0.62 26.34 20.92
N VAL A 447 -0.62 26.24 20.45
CA VAL A 447 -1.31 24.95 20.28
C VAL A 447 -0.64 24.11 19.19
N LEU A 448 -0.25 24.71 18.06
CA LEU A 448 0.47 23.98 17.01
C LEU A 448 1.83 23.47 17.50
N PHE A 449 2.59 24.27 18.26
CA PHE A 449 3.85 23.81 18.87
C PHE A 449 3.62 22.69 19.87
N GLY A 450 2.63 22.81 20.76
CA GLY A 450 2.24 21.74 21.69
C GLY A 450 1.86 20.45 20.96
N LEU A 451 1.14 20.58 19.85
CA LEU A 451 0.79 19.45 18.98
C LEU A 451 2.03 18.78 18.37
N PHE A 452 2.99 19.55 17.85
CA PHE A 452 4.25 19.00 17.34
C PHE A 452 5.04 18.25 18.42
N ILE A 453 5.12 18.80 19.64
CA ILE A 453 5.78 18.15 20.77
C ILE A 453 5.08 16.84 21.12
N HIS A 454 3.74 16.85 21.19
CA HIS A 454 2.93 15.65 21.46
C HIS A 454 3.20 14.55 20.42
N LEU A 455 3.10 14.89 19.12
CA LEU A 455 3.35 13.95 18.03
C LEU A 455 4.77 13.36 18.08
N ALA A 456 5.78 14.17 18.38
CA ALA A 456 7.17 13.73 18.49
C ALA A 456 7.45 12.86 19.74
N ALA A 457 6.68 13.03 20.81
CA ALA A 457 6.81 12.25 22.04
C ALA A 457 6.09 10.89 21.97
N MET A 458 5.05 10.78 21.13
CA MET A 458 4.28 9.55 20.99
C MET A 458 5.08 8.39 20.37
N ARG A 459 4.66 7.17 20.76
CA ARG A 459 5.17 5.93 20.20
C ARG A 459 3.99 5.01 19.85
N SER A 460 4.19 4.16 18.85
CA SER A 460 3.31 3.06 18.46
C SER A 460 4.11 1.76 18.54
N PHE A 461 3.73 0.85 19.43
CA PHE A 461 4.37 -0.43 19.70
C PHE A 461 5.90 -0.33 19.83
N GLY A 462 6.35 0.71 20.55
CA GLY A 462 7.76 1.01 20.79
C GLY A 462 8.48 1.80 19.70
N ILE A 463 7.86 2.00 18.53
CA ILE A 463 8.41 2.80 17.41
C ILE A 463 7.97 4.26 17.50
N PRO A 464 8.83 5.26 17.26
CA PRO A 464 8.45 6.68 17.27
C PRO A 464 7.33 6.99 16.27
N TYR A 465 6.23 7.60 16.73
CA TYR A 465 5.05 7.84 15.89
C TYR A 465 5.31 8.81 14.73
N PHE A 466 6.22 9.77 14.94
CA PHE A 466 6.54 10.81 13.97
C PHE A 466 7.76 10.46 13.08
N GLU A 467 8.21 9.21 13.08
CA GLU A 467 9.17 8.71 12.11
C GLU A 467 8.63 8.87 10.66
N PRO A 468 9.48 9.21 9.68
CA PRO A 468 10.93 9.49 9.74
C PRO A 468 11.27 10.98 9.89
N LEU A 469 10.34 11.80 10.39
CA LEU A 469 10.57 13.23 10.63
C LEU A 469 11.22 13.47 12.00
N ALA A 470 10.83 12.70 13.02
CA ALA A 470 11.45 12.68 14.33
C ALA A 470 11.44 11.25 14.91
N PRO A 471 12.60 10.55 14.97
CA PRO A 471 13.92 10.98 14.52
C PRO A 471 14.01 11.10 13.00
N VAL A 472 14.96 11.92 12.52
CA VAL A 472 15.19 12.09 11.08
C VAL A 472 15.91 10.87 10.51
N VAL A 473 15.21 10.09 9.68
CA VAL A 473 15.78 8.92 8.96
C VAL A 473 15.86 9.25 7.47
N LEU A 474 17.05 9.67 7.02
CA LEU A 474 17.27 10.19 5.66
C LEU A 474 16.87 9.23 4.53
N PRO A 475 17.12 7.91 4.60
CA PRO A 475 16.65 6.97 3.58
C PRO A 475 15.13 6.98 3.43
N ASP A 476 14.40 7.08 4.54
CA ASP A 476 12.95 6.92 4.59
C ASP A 476 12.19 8.20 4.19
N LEU A 477 12.83 9.37 4.32
CA LEU A 477 12.31 10.64 3.78
C LEU A 477 12.04 10.59 2.27
N LYS A 478 12.76 9.73 1.53
CA LYS A 478 12.58 9.55 0.08
C LYS A 478 11.18 9.02 -0.25
N ASP A 479 10.65 8.12 0.57
CA ASP A 479 9.24 7.73 0.42
C ASP A 479 8.35 8.77 1.10
N ALA A 480 8.60 9.07 2.36
CA ALA A 480 7.73 9.87 3.21
C ALA A 480 7.31 11.23 2.61
N ILE A 481 8.24 11.99 2.05
CA ILE A 481 7.95 13.33 1.51
C ILE A 481 7.84 13.29 -0.01
N THR A 482 8.85 12.72 -0.67
CA THR A 482 9.03 12.92 -2.11
C THR A 482 8.43 11.83 -2.98
N ARG A 483 8.08 10.66 -2.42
CA ARG A 483 7.70 9.46 -3.17
C ARG A 483 8.68 9.24 -4.33
N ALA A 484 9.92 8.90 -3.98
CA ALA A 484 10.95 8.59 -4.97
C ALA A 484 10.48 7.49 -5.97
N PRO A 485 11.07 7.41 -7.17
CA PRO A 485 10.75 6.31 -8.08
C PRO A 485 11.16 4.96 -7.47
N TRP A 486 10.43 3.89 -7.83
CA TRP A 486 10.64 2.54 -7.26
C TRP A 486 12.10 2.11 -7.29
N TRP A 487 12.80 2.27 -8.40
CA TRP A 487 14.23 1.89 -8.53
C TRP A 487 15.18 2.64 -7.57
N ALA A 488 14.75 3.74 -6.94
CA ALA A 488 15.52 4.47 -5.94
C ALA A 488 15.16 4.11 -4.48
N MET A 489 14.02 3.43 -4.25
CA MET A 489 13.53 3.03 -2.93
C MET A 489 14.11 1.67 -2.52
N LYS A 490 15.43 1.63 -2.32
CA LYS A 490 16.18 0.38 -2.11
C LYS A 490 15.94 -0.27 -0.75
N GLN A 491 15.67 0.50 0.30
CA GLN A 491 15.63 0.03 1.68
C GLN A 491 14.19 0.01 2.21
N ARG A 492 13.93 -0.89 3.15
CA ARG A 492 12.75 -0.88 4.02
C ARG A 492 12.96 0.14 5.16
N PRO A 493 11.88 0.60 5.82
CA PRO A 493 12.00 1.54 6.95
C PRO A 493 12.89 0.98 8.04
N GLU A 494 13.89 1.75 8.46
CA GLU A 494 15.01 1.24 9.28
C GLU A 494 14.57 0.85 10.69
N LEU A 495 13.67 1.62 11.32
CA LEU A 495 13.22 1.34 12.67
C LEU A 495 12.17 0.23 12.74
N ILE A 496 11.57 -0.13 11.60
CA ILE A 496 10.50 -1.13 11.51
C ILE A 496 11.05 -2.48 11.04
N ALA A 497 11.83 -2.50 9.96
CA ALA A 497 12.41 -3.73 9.42
C ALA A 497 13.80 -3.97 10.00
N HIS A 498 13.97 -5.06 10.77
CA HIS A 498 15.23 -5.33 11.45
C HIS A 498 16.21 -6.17 10.61
N ASP A 499 15.80 -7.36 10.16
CA ASP A 499 16.75 -8.36 9.62
C ASP A 499 16.99 -8.23 8.11
N ASN A 500 15.93 -7.99 7.35
CA ASN A 500 15.98 -7.87 5.89
C ASN A 500 15.70 -6.43 5.47
N VAL A 501 16.74 -5.60 5.41
CA VAL A 501 16.61 -4.16 5.15
C VAL A 501 16.52 -3.84 3.64
N VAL A 502 17.07 -4.68 2.76
CA VAL A 502 17.10 -4.40 1.32
C VAL A 502 15.82 -4.91 0.63
N ARG A 503 15.08 -3.99 0.02
CA ARG A 503 13.83 -4.24 -0.72
C ARG A 503 14.09 -4.46 -2.21
N ILE A 504 14.97 -3.66 -2.82
CA ILE A 504 15.19 -3.64 -4.28
C ILE A 504 16.67 -3.83 -4.55
N GLY A 505 16.98 -4.74 -5.48
CA GLY A 505 18.35 -5.02 -5.92
C GLY A 505 18.99 -3.83 -6.65
N ASP A 506 20.28 -3.98 -6.97
CA ASP A 506 21.01 -2.93 -7.69
C ASP A 506 20.60 -2.85 -9.17
N ASP A 507 20.90 -1.70 -9.79
CA ASP A 507 20.73 -1.43 -11.22
C ASP A 507 19.32 -1.60 -11.82
N GLN A 508 18.28 -1.34 -11.04
CA GLN A 508 16.88 -1.41 -11.49
C GLN A 508 16.39 -0.16 -12.24
N LYS A 509 17.25 0.85 -12.46
CA LYS A 509 16.86 2.07 -13.17
C LYS A 509 16.71 1.76 -14.66
N PRO A 510 15.54 2.00 -15.27
CA PRO A 510 15.35 1.77 -16.71
C PRO A 510 16.27 2.68 -17.53
N THR A 511 17.03 2.10 -18.45
CA THR A 511 17.83 2.82 -19.45
C THR A 511 17.32 2.51 -20.86
N PRO A 512 17.39 3.46 -21.81
CA PRO A 512 17.09 3.15 -23.20
C PRO A 512 18.01 2.02 -23.71
N PRO A 513 17.56 1.22 -24.69
CA PRO A 513 18.38 0.16 -25.25
C PRO A 513 19.69 0.74 -25.78
N ARG A 514 20.82 0.07 -25.48
CA ARG A 514 22.11 0.47 -26.02
C ARG A 514 22.06 0.36 -27.55
N SER A 515 22.45 1.42 -28.24
CA SER A 515 22.60 1.42 -29.70
C SER A 515 23.49 0.24 -30.10
N PRO A 516 23.18 -0.50 -31.18
CA PRO A 516 24.09 -1.49 -31.71
C PRO A 516 25.43 -0.81 -31.96
N GLN A 517 26.48 -1.26 -31.29
CA GLN A 517 27.84 -0.84 -31.64
C GLN A 517 28.00 -1.15 -33.13
N LYS A 518 28.20 -0.11 -33.96
CA LYS A 518 28.70 -0.32 -35.31
C LYS A 518 29.94 -1.22 -35.17
N PRO A 519 30.06 -2.31 -35.93
CA PRO A 519 31.27 -3.13 -35.88
C PRO A 519 32.45 -2.17 -36.07
N SER A 520 33.35 -2.17 -35.10
CA SER A 520 34.61 -1.42 -35.22
C SER A 520 35.25 -1.84 -36.55
N PRO A 521 35.75 -0.89 -37.37
CA PRO A 521 36.42 -1.27 -38.59
C PRO A 521 37.53 -2.25 -38.21
N ALA A 522 37.47 -3.44 -38.79
CA ALA A 522 38.48 -4.47 -38.64
C ALA A 522 39.85 -3.80 -38.77
N GLY A 523 40.69 -4.01 -37.76
CA GLY A 523 42.01 -3.41 -37.70
C GLY A 523 42.73 -3.53 -39.03
N THR A 524 43.34 -2.43 -39.45
CA THR A 524 44.22 -2.33 -40.60
C THR A 524 45.42 -3.26 -40.42
N VAL A 525 45.23 -4.56 -40.62
CA VAL A 525 46.32 -5.52 -40.88
C VAL A 525 46.62 -5.42 -42.37
N GLY A 526 47.29 -4.32 -42.74
CA GLY A 526 47.52 -4.02 -44.16
C GLY A 526 48.30 -2.75 -44.43
N GLN A 527 49.07 -2.22 -43.48
CA GLN A 527 49.95 -1.06 -43.71
C GLN A 527 51.34 -1.21 -43.06
N GLN A 528 51.83 -2.44 -42.93
CA GLN A 528 53.25 -2.73 -42.64
C GLN A 528 53.98 -3.49 -43.77
N ARG A 529 53.33 -3.75 -44.91
CA ARG A 529 53.97 -4.38 -46.09
C ARG A 529 54.18 -3.46 -47.30
N SER A 530 53.70 -2.22 -47.26
CA SER A 530 53.87 -1.26 -48.35
C SER A 530 55.06 -0.30 -48.16
N SER A 531 55.71 -0.31 -46.99
CA SER A 531 56.91 0.50 -46.69
C SER A 531 58.22 -0.08 -47.25
N GLN A 532 58.21 -1.33 -47.73
CA GLN A 532 59.36 -1.97 -48.38
C GLN A 532 59.26 -2.06 -49.91
N GLN A 533 58.15 -1.59 -50.51
CA GLN A 533 57.93 -1.71 -51.97
C GLN A 533 57.69 -0.37 -52.69
N LYS A 534 57.93 0.76 -52.01
CA LYS A 534 57.87 2.11 -52.61
C LYS A 534 59.20 2.89 -52.54
N GLN A 535 60.31 2.20 -52.24
CA GLN A 535 61.68 2.72 -52.41
C GLN A 535 62.31 2.35 -53.77
N GLN A 536 61.55 1.69 -54.66
CA GLN A 536 61.87 1.51 -56.07
C GLN A 536 60.75 2.14 -56.91
N LYS A 537 61.10 3.07 -57.81
CA LYS A 537 60.26 4.06 -58.54
C LYS A 537 60.05 5.34 -57.70
N GLY A 538 60.87 6.39 -57.78
CA GLY A 538 61.68 6.87 -58.91
C GLY A 538 60.87 7.88 -59.74
N ASN A 539 61.24 9.17 -59.59
CA ASN A 539 61.01 10.31 -60.50
C ASN A 539 59.58 10.73 -60.87
N ALA A 540 59.16 11.92 -60.40
CA ALA A 540 58.96 13.12 -61.24
C ALA A 540 58.24 14.27 -60.49
N SER A 541 58.96 15.40 -60.36
CA SER A 541 58.56 16.83 -60.47
C SER A 541 57.24 17.42 -59.91
N ASN A 542 57.45 18.44 -59.04
CA ASN A 542 56.70 19.67 -58.66
C ASN A 542 56.04 20.47 -59.83
N PRO A 543 55.39 21.66 -59.62
CA PRO A 543 54.76 22.31 -58.45
C PRO A 543 53.41 23.05 -58.76
N ASP A 544 52.76 23.69 -57.77
CA ASP A 544 52.17 25.07 -57.72
C ASP A 544 50.69 24.97 -57.24
N GLU A 545 49.99 25.87 -56.52
CA GLU A 545 50.10 27.26 -56.04
C GLU A 545 48.98 27.39 -54.94
N GLN A 546 49.17 27.97 -53.75
CA GLN A 546 48.76 29.33 -53.33
C GLN A 546 47.46 29.86 -54.03
N GLN A 547 46.42 30.44 -53.41
CA GLN A 547 46.39 31.54 -52.44
C GLN A 547 44.90 31.88 -52.11
N SER A 548 44.65 32.47 -50.92
CA SER A 548 43.74 33.61 -50.55
C SER A 548 42.35 33.79 -51.22
N SER A 549 41.28 34.35 -50.67
CA SER A 549 40.91 35.04 -49.41
C SER A 549 39.47 35.57 -49.61
N SER A 550 38.75 35.89 -48.50
CA SER A 550 37.80 37.02 -48.28
C SER A 550 36.84 37.43 -49.44
N ASP A 551 35.55 37.71 -49.24
CA ASP A 551 35.05 38.77 -48.36
C ASP A 551 33.50 38.88 -48.41
N GLN A 552 32.94 39.39 -47.30
CA GLN A 552 31.85 40.38 -47.13
C GLN A 552 30.46 40.29 -47.86
N ARG A 553 29.45 40.16 -46.98
CA ARG A 553 28.05 40.71 -46.91
C ARG A 553 27.77 42.10 -47.56
N PRO A 554 26.54 42.69 -47.50
CA PRO A 554 25.13 42.19 -47.47
C PRO A 554 24.13 43.09 -48.29
N SER A 555 22.82 42.95 -47.99
CA SER A 555 21.68 43.90 -48.22
C SER A 555 20.92 43.69 -49.55
N SER A 556 19.60 43.88 -49.72
CA SER A 556 18.54 44.58 -48.97
C SER A 556 17.16 44.31 -49.64
N LEU A 557 16.08 44.78 -48.97
CA LEU A 557 14.76 45.21 -49.51
C LEU A 557 13.61 44.19 -49.75
N GLY A 558 12.50 44.37 -49.01
CA GLY A 558 11.12 44.01 -49.41
C GLY A 558 10.46 45.16 -50.21
N PRO A 559 9.12 45.38 -50.21
CA PRO A 559 7.98 44.58 -49.69
C PRO A 559 6.75 44.54 -50.66
N ALA A 560 5.60 44.04 -50.15
CA ALA A 560 4.21 44.55 -50.32
C ALA A 560 3.15 43.70 -51.09
N THR A 561 1.99 43.54 -50.39
CA THR A 561 0.56 43.60 -50.83
C THR A 561 -0.01 42.50 -51.75
N GLN A 562 -1.28 42.06 -51.71
CA GLN A 562 -2.49 42.19 -50.87
C GLN A 562 -3.60 41.33 -51.55
N LYS A 563 -4.74 41.10 -50.86
CA LYS A 563 -6.08 40.62 -51.33
C LYS A 563 -6.33 39.10 -51.35
N GLU A 564 -7.52 38.57 -51.02
CA GLU A 564 -8.78 39.00 -50.40
C GLU A 564 -9.73 37.75 -50.42
N ARG A 565 -10.79 37.75 -49.58
CA ARG A 565 -12.08 37.00 -49.68
C ARG A 565 -12.30 35.68 -48.89
N GLN A 566 -13.03 35.86 -47.80
CA GLN A 566 -14.14 35.00 -47.28
C GLN A 566 -15.50 35.46 -47.90
N PRO A 567 -16.73 35.01 -47.50
CA PRO A 567 -17.22 33.79 -46.79
C PRO A 567 -18.55 33.20 -47.39
N ARG A 568 -19.10 32.12 -46.80
CA ARG A 568 -20.55 31.82 -46.49
C ARG A 568 -20.72 30.30 -46.22
N SER A 569 -21.12 29.82 -45.04
CA SER A 569 -22.41 29.83 -44.31
C SER A 569 -23.42 28.73 -44.70
N ARG A 570 -23.97 28.08 -43.64
CA ARG A 570 -25.22 27.26 -43.50
C ARG A 570 -25.00 25.76 -43.24
N ARG A 571 -25.79 25.02 -42.43
CA ARG A 571 -26.82 25.24 -41.37
C ARG A 571 -27.35 23.81 -41.01
N LYS A 572 -27.92 23.64 -39.80
CA LYS A 572 -28.99 22.69 -39.37
C LYS A 572 -28.64 21.35 -38.67
N SER A 573 -28.86 21.34 -37.35
CA SER A 573 -29.93 20.68 -36.56
C SER A 573 -30.35 19.20 -36.75
N ARG A 574 -30.70 18.61 -35.59
CA ARG A 574 -31.42 17.35 -35.24
C ARG A 574 -30.46 16.23 -34.84
N ARG A 575 -30.63 15.52 -33.70
CA ARG A 575 -31.81 15.26 -32.86
C ARG A 575 -31.37 15.05 -31.42
#